data_AF-A0A366XXP0-F1
#
_entry.id   AF-A0A366XXP0-F1
#
_cell.length_a   1.000
_cell.length_b   1.000
_cell.length_c   1.000
_cell.angle_alpha   90.00
_cell.angle_beta   90.00
_cell.angle_gamma   90.00
#
_symmetry.space_group_name_H-M   'P 1'
#
loop_
_entity.id
_entity.type
_entity.pdbx_description
1 polymer ?
#
loop_
_entity_poly.entity_id
_entity_poly.type
_entity_poly.pdbx_seq_one_letter_code
_entity_poly.pdbx_strand_id
1 'polypeptide(L)'
;MWMEEISKRVSAWEEHAFWLEILENHAHYIHAHLSSSETKWIQTAKQYIEAFSRMRRQLQMVNSSLPFKSKKMISFAQESYPVVFGYYRFEGHLQHLIIQNLVSLNLSPTYLNGTLSENAEYLRILSFAMYGKAPPEL
;
A
#
# COMPACT_ATOMS: atom_id res chain seq x y z
N MET A 1 26.53 -32.30 3.23
CA MET A 1 26.35 -30.89 3.65
C MET A 1 25.80 -30.13 2.45
N TRP A 2 24.53 -30.39 2.14
CA TRP A 2 23.79 -29.74 1.06
C TRP A 2 22.48 -29.33 1.71
N MET A 3 22.29 -28.02 1.89
CA MET A 3 21.05 -27.30 2.21
C MET A 3 21.46 -25.89 2.68
N GLU A 4 22.29 -25.18 1.89
CA GLU A 4 22.14 -23.72 1.87
C GLU A 4 21.10 -23.45 0.79
N GLU A 5 19.86 -23.72 1.15
CA GLU A 5 18.71 -23.27 0.39
C GLU A 5 18.78 -21.75 0.41
N ILE A 6 19.15 -21.17 -0.74
CA ILE A 6 19.21 -19.73 -0.93
C ILE A 6 17.77 -19.22 -0.79
N SER A 7 17.37 -18.90 0.44
CA SER A 7 16.23 -18.02 0.69
C SER A 7 16.62 -16.66 0.13
N LYS A 8 16.32 -16.47 -1.15
CA LYS A 8 16.54 -15.19 -1.82
C LYS A 8 15.54 -14.22 -1.21
N ARG A 9 16.00 -13.48 -0.20
CA ARG A 9 15.19 -12.43 0.44
C ARG A 9 14.68 -11.45 -0.62
N VAL A 10 13.41 -11.09 -0.52
CA VAL A 10 12.77 -10.09 -1.36
C VAL A 10 13.58 -8.80 -1.27
N SER A 11 13.93 -8.21 -2.41
CA SER A 11 14.68 -6.96 -2.45
C SER A 11 13.81 -5.77 -2.04
N ALA A 12 14.45 -4.67 -1.63
CA ALA A 12 13.74 -3.43 -1.30
C ALA A 12 12.84 -2.94 -2.43
N TRP A 13 13.29 -3.10 -3.68
CA TRP A 13 12.50 -2.74 -4.85
C TRP A 13 11.27 -3.64 -5.01
N GLU A 14 11.44 -4.96 -4.88
CA GLU A 14 10.35 -5.94 -5.02
C GLU A 14 9.28 -5.74 -3.94
N GLU A 15 9.68 -5.43 -2.69
CA GLU A 15 8.76 -5.06 -1.62
C GLU A 15 7.89 -3.86 -2.00
N HIS A 16 8.52 -2.75 -2.42
CA HIS A 16 7.77 -1.56 -2.84
C HIS A 16 6.87 -1.84 -4.05
N ALA A 17 7.36 -2.60 -5.03
CA ALA A 17 6.62 -2.92 -6.25
C ALA A 17 5.38 -3.74 -5.94
N PHE A 18 5.53 -4.78 -5.12
CA PHE A 18 4.45 -5.65 -4.66
C PHE A 18 3.38 -4.84 -3.93
N TRP A 19 3.74 -4.13 -2.87
CA TRP A 19 2.75 -3.46 -2.03
C TRP A 19 2.06 -2.30 -2.72
N LEU A 20 2.77 -1.53 -3.55
CA LEU A 20 2.12 -0.46 -4.31
C LEU A 20 1.13 -1.01 -5.35
N GLU A 21 1.36 -2.21 -5.90
CA GLU A 21 0.37 -2.90 -6.76
C GLU A 21 -0.90 -3.25 -5.99
N ILE A 22 -0.71 -3.89 -4.84
CA ILE A 22 -1.79 -4.34 -3.97
C ILE A 22 -2.65 -3.14 -3.56
N LEU A 23 -2.04 -2.04 -3.12
CA LEU A 23 -2.77 -0.84 -2.72
C LEU A 23 -3.45 -0.09 -3.88
N GLU A 24 -2.84 -0.05 -5.08
CA GLU A 24 -3.51 0.47 -6.28
C GLU A 24 -4.77 -0.37 -6.60
N ASN A 25 -4.65 -1.69 -6.55
CA ASN A 25 -5.77 -2.61 -6.75
C ASN A 25 -6.87 -2.38 -5.70
N HIS A 26 -6.53 -2.24 -4.41
CA HIS A 26 -7.54 -1.94 -3.38
C HIS A 26 -8.30 -0.66 -3.69
N ALA A 27 -7.60 0.39 -4.13
CA ALA A 27 -8.22 1.65 -4.48
C ALA A 27 -9.18 1.50 -5.68
N HIS A 28 -8.81 0.67 -6.67
CA HIS A 28 -9.70 0.27 -7.76
C HIS A 28 -10.93 -0.50 -7.28
N TYR A 29 -10.77 -1.46 -6.37
CA TYR A 29 -11.88 -2.22 -5.80
C TYR A 29 -12.86 -1.32 -5.05
N ILE A 30 -12.36 -0.43 -4.18
CA ILE A 30 -13.20 0.56 -3.50
C ILE A 30 -13.94 1.43 -4.51
N HIS A 31 -13.24 2.00 -5.48
CA HIS A 31 -13.86 2.86 -6.50
C HIS A 31 -14.97 2.14 -7.27
N ALA A 32 -14.75 0.88 -7.68
CA ALA A 32 -15.70 0.11 -8.46
C ALA A 32 -16.97 -0.33 -7.69
N HIS A 33 -16.90 -0.39 -6.35
CA HIS A 33 -17.99 -0.90 -5.51
C HIS A 33 -18.74 0.20 -4.74
N LEU A 34 -18.31 1.47 -4.83
CA LEU A 34 -19.05 2.61 -4.32
C LEU A 34 -20.31 2.84 -5.16
N SER A 35 -21.45 3.10 -4.50
CA SER A 35 -22.64 3.59 -5.18
C SER A 35 -22.35 4.91 -5.89
N SER A 36 -22.97 5.15 -7.05
CA SER A 36 -22.80 6.37 -7.83
C SER A 36 -23.16 7.65 -7.07
N SER A 37 -23.96 7.56 -6.01
CA SER A 37 -24.28 8.67 -5.10
C SER A 37 -23.11 9.09 -4.21
N GLU A 38 -22.12 8.23 -3.98
CA GLU A 38 -20.98 8.44 -3.08
C GLU A 38 -19.84 9.25 -3.72
N THR A 39 -20.20 10.36 -4.38
CA THR A 39 -19.30 11.16 -5.23
C THR A 39 -18.01 11.61 -4.54
N LYS A 40 -18.09 12.01 -3.26
CA LYS A 40 -16.93 12.37 -2.44
C LYS A 40 -15.93 11.22 -2.32
N TRP A 41 -16.42 10.02 -2.02
CA TRP A 41 -15.58 8.85 -1.80
C TRP A 41 -15.05 8.28 -3.12
N ILE A 42 -15.85 8.33 -4.19
CA ILE A 42 -15.42 7.99 -5.55
C ILE A 42 -14.23 8.86 -5.96
N GLN A 43 -14.35 10.18 -5.78
CA GLN A 43 -13.29 11.11 -6.12
C GLN A 43 -12.02 10.88 -5.28
N THR A 44 -12.19 10.53 -4.01
CA THR A 44 -11.07 10.21 -3.11
C THR A 44 -10.36 8.92 -3.53
N ALA A 45 -11.12 7.86 -3.84
CA ALA A 45 -10.56 6.61 -4.35
C ALA A 45 -9.80 6.81 -5.67
N LYS A 46 -10.33 7.62 -6.60
CA LYS A 46 -9.65 7.99 -7.84
C LYS A 46 -8.32 8.71 -7.60
N GLN A 47 -8.26 9.62 -6.63
CA GLN A 47 -7.01 10.30 -6.27
C GLN A 47 -5.94 9.32 -5.77
N TYR A 48 -6.33 8.30 -4.99
CA TYR A 48 -5.42 7.26 -4.52
C TYR A 48 -4.97 6.32 -5.64
N ILE A 49 -5.87 5.91 -6.56
CA ILE A 49 -5.51 5.18 -7.78
C ILE A 49 -4.41 5.94 -8.52
N GLU A 50 -4.63 7.21 -8.81
CA GLU A 50 -3.64 8.02 -9.52
C GLU A 50 -2.34 8.21 -8.73
N ALA A 51 -2.41 8.31 -7.41
CA ALA A 51 -1.24 8.43 -6.54
C ALA A 51 -0.37 7.16 -6.58
N PHE A 52 -0.96 5.99 -6.36
CA PHE A 52 -0.22 4.71 -6.43
C PHE A 52 0.32 4.45 -7.83
N SER A 53 -0.47 4.75 -8.87
CA SER A 53 -0.03 4.65 -10.26
C SER A 53 1.21 5.52 -10.53
N ARG A 54 1.24 6.76 -10.02
CA ARG A 54 2.40 7.66 -10.13
C ARG A 54 3.62 7.08 -9.38
N MET A 55 3.42 6.58 -8.17
CA MET A 55 4.50 6.01 -7.35
C MET A 55 5.10 4.75 -7.98
N ARG A 56 4.27 3.87 -8.56
CA ARG A 56 4.74 2.71 -9.33
C ARG A 56 5.60 3.14 -10.51
N ARG A 57 5.18 4.15 -11.28
CA ARG A 57 6.00 4.71 -12.36
C ARG A 57 7.32 5.30 -11.85
N GLN A 58 7.30 6.00 -10.72
CA GLN A 58 8.53 6.52 -10.10
C GLN A 58 9.47 5.38 -9.65
N LEU A 59 8.92 4.30 -9.08
CA LEU A 59 9.69 3.13 -8.67
C LEU A 59 10.38 2.44 -9.85
N GLN A 60 9.74 2.37 -11.02
CA GLN A 60 10.34 1.82 -12.25
C GLN A 60 11.60 2.59 -12.69
N MET A 61 11.75 3.86 -12.28
CA MET A 61 12.94 4.67 -12.55
C MET A 61 14.07 4.42 -11.53
N VAL A 62 13.81 3.68 -10.46
CA VAL A 62 14.79 3.29 -9.45
C VAL A 62 15.41 1.95 -9.84
N ASN A 63 16.75 1.86 -9.79
CA ASN A 63 17.44 0.60 -10.05
C ASN A 63 17.02 -0.47 -9.04
N SER A 64 16.48 -1.58 -9.52
CA SER A 64 15.91 -2.67 -8.71
C SER A 64 16.92 -3.43 -7.86
N SER A 65 18.22 -3.33 -8.17
CA SER A 65 19.29 -3.94 -7.40
C SER A 65 19.72 -3.10 -6.18
N LEU A 66 19.14 -1.91 -5.98
CA LEU A 66 19.50 -1.04 -4.86
C LEU A 66 18.99 -1.61 -3.53
N PRO A 67 19.84 -1.69 -2.49
CA PRO A 67 19.43 -2.15 -1.16
C PRO A 67 18.65 -1.06 -0.42
N PHE A 68 17.94 -1.45 0.66
CA PHE A 68 17.23 -0.54 1.56
C PHE A 68 18.09 0.66 2.02
N LYS A 69 19.36 0.43 2.35
CA LYS A 69 20.29 1.48 2.81
C LYS A 69 20.67 2.54 1.76
N SER A 70 20.27 2.36 0.50
CA SER A 70 20.58 3.33 -0.54
C SER A 70 19.76 4.61 -0.36
N LYS A 71 20.38 5.77 -0.63
CA LYS A 71 19.70 7.08 -0.49
C LYS A 71 18.41 7.15 -1.32
N LYS A 72 18.40 6.55 -2.52
CA LYS A 72 17.23 6.50 -3.40
C LYS A 72 16.08 5.70 -2.80
N MET A 73 16.35 4.51 -2.24
CA MET A 73 15.31 3.69 -1.59
C MET A 73 14.79 4.35 -0.32
N ILE A 74 15.66 4.97 0.46
CA ILE A 74 15.27 5.73 1.66
C ILE A 74 14.32 6.88 1.28
N SER A 75 14.69 7.70 0.29
CA SER A 75 13.84 8.81 -0.20
C SER A 75 12.49 8.27 -0.70
N PHE A 76 12.52 7.21 -1.50
CA PHE A 76 11.30 6.60 -2.02
C PHE A 76 10.38 6.10 -0.90
N ALA A 77 10.91 5.45 0.13
CA ALA A 77 10.14 5.01 1.29
C ALA A 77 9.56 6.20 2.08
N GLN A 78 10.34 7.27 2.27
CA GLN A 78 9.90 8.49 2.97
C GLN A 78 8.80 9.22 2.21
N GLU A 79 8.89 9.29 0.88
CA GLU A 79 7.85 9.83 0.00
C GLU A 79 6.60 8.94 -0.02
N SER A 80 6.79 7.62 0.13
CA SER A 80 5.68 6.66 0.07
C SER A 80 4.84 6.61 1.33
N TYR A 81 5.48 6.70 2.50
CA TYR A 81 4.82 6.60 3.79
C TYR A 81 3.57 7.48 3.95
N PRO A 82 3.60 8.80 3.68
CA PRO A 82 2.42 9.64 3.87
C PRO A 82 1.26 9.27 2.95
N VAL A 83 1.52 8.79 1.72
CA VAL A 83 0.47 8.38 0.78
C VAL A 83 -0.18 7.09 1.26
N VAL A 84 0.63 6.09 1.62
CA VAL A 84 0.18 4.79 2.13
C VAL A 84 -0.60 4.96 3.43
N PHE A 85 -0.09 5.78 4.36
CA PHE A 85 -0.76 6.07 5.63
C PHE A 85 -2.08 6.84 5.41
N GLY A 86 -2.10 7.77 4.46
CA GLY A 86 -3.34 8.44 4.04
C GLY A 86 -4.38 7.44 3.55
N TYR A 87 -3.96 6.49 2.70
CA TYR A 87 -4.85 5.46 2.18
C TYR A 87 -5.38 4.53 3.28
N TYR A 88 -4.51 4.13 4.22
CA TYR A 88 -4.91 3.36 5.40
C TYR A 88 -6.02 4.06 6.21
N ARG A 89 -5.86 5.37 6.43
CA ARG A 89 -6.88 6.17 7.13
C ARG A 89 -8.17 6.31 6.34
N PHE A 90 -8.07 6.46 5.02
CA PHE A 90 -9.24 6.54 4.14
C PHE A 90 -10.05 5.23 4.19
N GLU A 91 -9.37 4.11 4.05
CA GLU A 91 -9.99 2.78 4.09
C GLU A 91 -10.63 2.48 5.46
N GLY A 92 -9.92 2.80 6.55
CA GLY A 92 -10.44 2.67 7.91
C GLY A 92 -11.65 3.58 8.17
N HIS A 93 -11.66 4.77 7.57
CA HIS A 93 -12.82 5.67 7.64
C HIS A 93 -14.01 5.11 6.87
N LEU A 94 -13.80 4.56 5.67
CA LEU A 94 -14.88 3.88 4.92
C LEU A 94 -15.44 2.71 5.70
N GLN A 95 -14.60 1.88 6.33
CA GLN A 95 -15.06 0.77 7.17
C GLN A 95 -15.94 1.27 8.32
N HIS A 96 -15.52 2.33 9.01
CA HIS A 96 -16.32 2.97 10.06
C HIS A 96 -17.69 3.42 9.55
N LEU A 97 -17.75 4.06 8.38
CA LEU A 97 -19.01 4.52 7.78
C LEU A 97 -19.93 3.36 7.37
N ILE A 98 -19.38 2.26 6.83
CA ILE A 98 -20.20 1.08 6.46
C ILE A 98 -20.84 0.47 7.70
N ILE A 99 -20.09 0.32 8.81
CA ILE A 99 -20.61 -0.23 10.08
C ILE A 99 -21.78 0.61 10.61
N GLN A 100 -21.77 1.92 10.35
CA GLN A 100 -22.83 2.85 10.76
C GLN A 100 -23.95 3.01 9.72
N ASN A 101 -23.87 2.31 8.57
CA ASN A 101 -24.77 2.49 7.43
C ASN A 101 -24.80 3.93 6.87
N LEU A 102 -23.66 4.63 6.91
CA LEU A 102 -23.52 6.02 6.44
C LEU A 102 -22.91 6.15 5.04
N VAL A 103 -22.52 5.03 4.42
CA VAL A 103 -22.00 4.98 3.04
C VAL A 103 -22.51 3.74 2.34
N SER A 104 -22.88 3.88 1.07
CA SER A 104 -23.22 2.75 0.21
C SER A 104 -21.99 2.26 -0.55
N LEU A 105 -21.34 1.22 0.01
CA LEU A 105 -20.19 0.53 -0.56
C LEU A 105 -20.48 -0.97 -0.56
N ASN A 106 -20.51 -1.60 -1.73
CA ASN A 106 -20.79 -3.04 -1.88
C ASN A 106 -19.56 -3.91 -1.57
N LEU A 107 -18.99 -3.74 -0.39
CA LEU A 107 -17.91 -4.56 0.18
C LEU A 107 -18.26 -4.87 1.63
N SER A 108 -17.91 -6.07 2.10
CA SER A 108 -18.15 -6.43 3.49
C SER A 108 -17.17 -5.71 4.42
N PRO A 109 -17.55 -5.42 5.68
CA PRO A 109 -16.60 -4.92 6.68
C PRO A 109 -15.38 -5.83 6.87
N THR A 110 -15.54 -7.14 6.72
CA THR A 110 -14.45 -8.13 6.80
C THR A 110 -13.47 -8.03 5.63
N TYR A 111 -13.95 -7.73 4.42
CA TYR A 111 -13.08 -7.44 3.28
C TYR A 111 -12.14 -6.27 3.60
N LEU A 112 -12.70 -5.16 4.09
CA LEU A 112 -11.92 -3.98 4.49
C LEU A 112 -10.97 -4.28 5.67
N ASN A 113 -11.33 -5.19 6.57
CA ASN A 113 -10.44 -5.60 7.65
C ASN A 113 -9.19 -6.32 7.13
N GLY A 114 -9.35 -7.16 6.09
CA GLY A 114 -8.24 -7.85 5.44
C GLY A 114 -7.29 -6.86 4.75
N THR A 115 -7.84 -5.99 3.91
CA THR A 115 -7.05 -5.00 3.16
C THR A 115 -6.39 -3.95 4.05
N LEU A 116 -7.02 -3.57 5.17
CA LEU A 116 -6.38 -2.76 6.21
C LEU A 116 -5.21 -3.47 6.88
N SER A 117 -5.31 -4.78 7.11
CA SER A 117 -4.21 -5.56 7.69
C SER A 117 -3.02 -5.64 6.73
N GLU A 118 -3.30 -5.83 5.43
CA GLU A 118 -2.30 -5.79 4.36
C GLU A 118 -1.61 -4.41 4.26
N ASN A 119 -2.39 -3.33 4.28
CA ASN A 119 -1.85 -1.97 4.27
C ASN A 119 -1.02 -1.66 5.54
N ALA A 120 -1.46 -2.15 6.70
CA ALA A 120 -0.70 -2.06 7.94
C ALA A 120 0.65 -2.78 7.85
N GLU A 121 0.72 -3.91 7.14
CA GLU A 121 1.99 -4.61 6.91
C GLU A 121 2.93 -3.78 6.04
N TYR A 122 2.43 -3.16 4.97
CA TYR A 122 3.29 -2.27 4.20
C TYR A 122 3.76 -1.04 4.99
N LEU A 123 2.89 -0.47 5.84
CA LEU A 123 3.28 0.59 6.77
C LEU A 123 4.36 0.14 7.76
N ARG A 124 4.28 -1.11 8.25
CA ARG A 124 5.33 -1.71 9.08
C ARG A 124 6.64 -1.74 8.31
N ILE A 125 6.66 -2.26 7.08
CA ILE A 125 7.85 -2.31 6.21
C ILE A 125 8.43 -0.91 6.00
N LEU A 126 7.59 0.06 5.64
CA LEU A 126 7.99 1.45 5.42
C LEU A 126 8.61 2.08 6.67
N SER A 127 8.12 1.74 7.87
CA SER A 127 8.66 2.25 9.13
C SER A 127 10.14 1.90 9.35
N PHE A 128 10.63 0.80 8.76
CA PHE A 128 12.05 0.44 8.74
C PHE A 128 12.77 1.01 7.50
N ALA A 129 12.13 0.91 6.33
CA ALA A 129 12.70 1.31 5.05
C ALA A 129 13.05 2.80 4.99
N MET A 130 12.25 3.67 5.64
CA MET A 130 12.53 5.11 5.78
C MET A 130 13.85 5.43 6.49
N TYR A 131 14.43 4.46 7.21
CA TYR A 131 15.72 4.58 7.89
C TYR A 131 16.78 3.66 7.29
N GLY A 132 16.54 3.13 6.09
CA GLY A 132 17.47 2.28 5.34
C GLY A 132 17.63 0.87 5.91
N LYS A 133 16.67 0.42 6.73
CA LYS A 133 16.68 -0.91 7.35
C LYS A 133 15.70 -1.83 6.64
N ALA A 134 16.07 -3.10 6.51
CA ALA A 134 15.11 -4.13 6.17
C ALA A 134 14.20 -4.39 7.39
N PRO A 135 12.91 -4.67 7.19
CA PRO A 135 12.02 -5.07 8.27
C PRO A 135 12.43 -6.43 8.84
N PRO A 136 12.21 -6.70 10.14
CA PRO A 136 12.33 -8.05 10.69
C PRO A 136 11.21 -8.95 10.13
N GLU A 137 11.52 -10.25 10.02
CA GLU A 137 10.53 -11.30 9.73
C GLU A 137 9.50 -11.37 10.88
N LEU A 138 8.25 -11.71 10.54
CA LEU A 138 7.13 -11.86 11.50
C LEU A 138 7.04 -13.30 12.04
#